data_AF-A0A0Q8ZLK5-F1
#
_entry.id   AF-A0A0Q8ZLK5-F1
#
_cell.length_a   1.000
_cell.length_b   1.000
_cell.length_c   1.000
_cell.angle_alpha   90.00
_cell.angle_beta   90.00
_cell.angle_gamma   90.00
#
_symmetry.space_group_name_H-M   'P 1'
#
loop_
_entity.id
_entity.type
_entity.pdbx_description
1 polymer ?
#
loop_
_entity_poly.entity_id
_entity_poly.type
_entity_poly.pdbx_seq_one_letter_code
_entity_poly.pdbx_strand_id
1 'polypeptide(L)'
;MKIESNNEEEYIKNFYKRTWDDHRATIQRFDYLLVTVDGAGIYLVLELMKFLFEQKIPITSSLKICGISFALSIILNLLSQFYSFNVCDNVLKIEKNIIFLEESLEKYNKKIKIYTLLASSSMWISLILMILGVVGLIVFLYNNF
;
A
#
# COMPACT_ATOMS: atom_id res chain seq x y z
N MET A 1 43.89 -5.94 13.51
CA MET A 1 43.01 -6.88 12.76
C MET A 1 41.59 -7.02 13.33
N LYS A 2 41.36 -7.15 14.66
CA LYS A 2 39.98 -7.17 15.24
C LYS A 2 39.25 -5.81 15.29
N ILE A 3 39.97 -4.69 15.18
CA ILE A 3 39.37 -3.34 15.25
C ILE A 3 38.73 -2.94 13.91
N GLU A 4 39.33 -3.36 12.78
CA GLU A 4 38.77 -3.13 11.44
C GLU A 4 37.50 -3.96 11.20
N SER A 5 37.43 -5.20 11.69
CA SER A 5 36.23 -6.05 11.55
C SER A 5 35.02 -5.49 12.32
N ASN A 6 35.22 -4.93 13.51
CA ASN A 6 34.14 -4.30 14.28
C ASN A 6 33.61 -3.02 13.60
N ASN A 7 34.49 -2.23 12.98
CA ASN A 7 34.08 -1.03 12.24
C ASN A 7 33.31 -1.40 10.97
N GLU A 8 33.69 -2.49 10.29
CA GLU A 8 33.00 -2.99 9.10
C GLU A 8 31.60 -3.56 9.44
N GLU A 9 31.49 -4.34 10.52
CA GLU A 9 30.20 -4.86 11.00
C GLU A 9 29.24 -3.73 11.42
N GLU A 10 29.74 -2.71 12.13
CA GLU A 10 28.95 -1.54 12.52
C GLU A 10 28.52 -0.70 11.30
N TYR A 11 29.43 -0.52 10.33
CA TYR A 11 29.11 0.15 9.07
C TYR A 11 28.01 -0.57 8.30
N ILE A 12 28.13 -1.90 8.13
CA ILE A 12 27.13 -2.74 7.45
C ILE A 12 25.78 -2.64 8.17
N LYS A 13 25.76 -2.75 9.50
CA LYS A 13 24.53 -2.63 10.30
C LYS A 13 23.86 -1.27 10.13
N ASN A 14 24.63 -0.18 10.16
CA ASN A 14 24.11 1.17 9.96
C ASN A 14 23.59 1.38 8.53
N PHE A 15 24.27 0.81 7.53
CA PHE A 15 23.83 0.83 6.14
C PHE A 15 22.50 0.09 5.95
N TYR A 16 22.35 -1.11 6.51
CA TYR A 16 21.09 -1.88 6.47
C TYR A 16 19.95 -1.13 7.17
N LYS A 17 20.22 -0.59 8.36
CA LYS A 17 19.22 0.18 9.11
C LYS A 17 18.72 1.38 8.32
N ARG A 18 19.65 2.17 7.74
CA ARG A 18 19.31 3.32 6.91
C ARG A 18 18.47 2.92 5.69
N THR A 19 18.89 1.87 4.99
CA THR A 19 18.16 1.36 3.82
C THR A 19 16.74 0.90 4.19
N TRP A 20 16.58 0.28 5.36
CA TRP A 20 15.28 -0.14 5.88
C TRP A 20 14.37 1.04 6.23
N ASP A 21 14.92 2.05 6.90
CA ASP A 21 14.19 3.27 7.25
C ASP A 21 13.76 4.04 6.00
N ASP A 22 14.64 4.16 4.99
CA ASP A 22 14.35 4.78 3.70
C ASP A 22 13.26 3.99 2.93
N HIS A 23 13.32 2.66 2.97
CA HIS A 23 12.31 1.80 2.35
C HIS A 23 10.93 1.99 3.00
N ARG A 24 10.88 2.00 4.34
CA ARG A 24 9.63 2.24 5.10
C ARG A 24 9.06 3.62 4.80
N ALA A 25 9.90 4.65 4.80
CA ALA A 25 9.49 6.02 4.47
C ALA A 25 8.92 6.11 3.05
N THR A 26 9.50 5.38 2.10
CA THR A 26 9.03 5.32 0.72
C THR A 26 7.65 4.68 0.62
N ILE A 27 7.42 3.54 1.29
CA ILE A 27 6.11 2.89 1.33
C ILE A 27 5.05 3.83 1.91
N GLN A 28 5.34 4.50 3.02
CA GLN A 28 4.40 5.46 3.62
C GLN A 28 4.03 6.60 2.67
N ARG A 29 4.98 7.11 1.88
CA ARG A 29 4.72 8.15 0.87
C ARG A 29 3.78 7.65 -0.23
N PHE A 30 3.94 6.40 -0.69
CA PHE A 30 3.04 5.81 -1.66
C PHE A 30 1.63 5.65 -1.10
N ASP A 31 1.50 5.19 0.15
CA ASP A 31 0.20 5.07 0.80
C ASP A 31 -0.52 6.42 0.91
N TYR A 32 0.19 7.48 1.29
CA TYR A 32 -0.37 8.84 1.35
C TYR A 32 -0.77 9.36 -0.02
N LEU A 33 0.06 9.14 -1.04
CA LEU A 33 -0.25 9.52 -2.41
C LEU A 33 -1.54 8.83 -2.87
N LEU A 34 -1.65 7.54 -2.63
CA LEU A 34 -2.78 6.72 -3.06
C LEU A 34 -4.09 7.19 -2.41
N VAL A 35 -4.10 7.33 -1.08
CA VAL A 35 -5.29 7.82 -0.37
C VAL A 35 -5.68 9.23 -0.82
N THR A 36 -4.70 10.09 -1.09
CA THR A 36 -4.97 11.46 -1.55
C THR A 36 -5.58 11.48 -2.94
N VAL A 37 -5.00 10.74 -3.90
CA VAL A 37 -5.46 10.70 -5.29
C VAL A 37 -6.82 10.00 -5.37
N ASP A 38 -6.99 8.86 -4.73
CA ASP A 38 -8.26 8.13 -4.73
C ASP A 38 -9.36 8.91 -4.02
N GLY A 39 -9.05 9.57 -2.91
CA GLY A 39 -10.01 10.43 -2.19
C GLY A 39 -10.51 11.58 -3.07
N ALA A 40 -9.59 12.26 -3.77
CA ALA A 40 -9.94 13.29 -4.74
C ALA A 40 -10.74 12.73 -5.92
N GLY A 41 -10.37 11.54 -6.43
CA GLY A 41 -11.08 10.85 -7.50
C GLY A 41 -12.51 10.48 -7.12
N ILE A 42 -12.73 9.92 -5.92
CA ILE A 42 -14.06 9.61 -5.38
C ILE A 42 -14.90 10.88 -5.27
N TYR A 43 -14.33 11.95 -4.69
CA TYR A 43 -15.02 13.23 -4.56
C TYR A 43 -15.49 13.75 -5.93
N LEU A 44 -14.59 13.76 -6.92
CA LEU A 44 -14.92 14.22 -8.27
C LEU A 44 -15.99 13.34 -8.94
N VAL A 45 -15.92 12.02 -8.78
CA VAL A 45 -16.94 11.09 -9.29
C VAL A 45 -18.31 11.38 -8.67
N LEU A 46 -18.37 11.58 -7.35
CA LEU A 46 -19.62 11.89 -6.65
C LEU A 46 -20.22 13.24 -7.08
N GLU A 47 -19.37 14.27 -7.23
CA GLU A 47 -19.83 15.58 -7.70
C GLU A 47 -20.34 15.52 -9.15
N LEU A 48 -19.66 14.77 -10.03
CA LEU A 48 -20.14 14.53 -11.40
C LEU A 48 -21.46 13.76 -11.41
N MET A 49 -21.60 12.72 -10.57
CA MET A 49 -22.86 11.98 -10.45
C MET A 49 -24.01 12.88 -10.00
N LYS A 50 -23.75 13.77 -9.02
CA LYS A 50 -24.73 14.76 -8.55
C LYS A 50 -25.10 15.75 -9.66
N PHE A 51 -24.11 16.29 -10.38
CA PHE A 51 -24.34 17.19 -11.51
C PHE A 51 -25.20 16.54 -12.60
N LEU A 52 -24.85 15.32 -13.04
CA LEU A 52 -25.62 14.59 -14.05
C LEU A 52 -27.06 14.32 -13.59
N PHE A 53 -27.23 13.97 -12.30
CA PHE A 53 -28.54 13.77 -11.71
C PHE A 53 -29.40 15.05 -11.72
N GLU A 54 -28.83 16.20 -11.35
CA GLU A 54 -29.50 17.50 -11.38
C GLU A 54 -29.89 17.91 -12.81
N GLN A 55 -29.04 17.61 -13.80
CA GLN A 55 -29.30 17.85 -15.22
C GLN A 55 -30.22 16.79 -15.87
N LYS A 56 -30.70 15.80 -15.11
CA LYS A 56 -31.50 14.65 -15.61
C LYS A 56 -30.81 13.85 -16.72
N ILE A 57 -29.47 13.87 -16.76
CA ILE A 57 -28.65 13.07 -17.66
C ILE A 57 -28.42 11.70 -17.01
N PRO A 58 -28.62 10.59 -17.73
CA PRO A 58 -28.42 9.26 -17.16
C PRO A 58 -26.96 9.04 -16.73
N ILE A 59 -26.77 8.60 -15.49
CA ILE A 59 -25.45 8.26 -14.96
C ILE A 59 -24.97 6.96 -15.60
N THR A 60 -23.89 7.04 -16.38
CA THR A 60 -23.31 5.91 -17.08
C THR A 60 -22.64 4.91 -16.12
N SER A 61 -22.60 3.64 -16.53
CA SER A 61 -21.90 2.60 -15.76
C SER A 61 -20.38 2.86 -15.70
N SER A 62 -19.79 3.52 -16.70
CA SER A 62 -18.36 3.84 -16.71
C SER A 62 -17.96 4.75 -15.56
N LEU A 63 -18.74 5.80 -15.28
CA LEU A 63 -18.49 6.71 -14.15
C LEU A 63 -18.58 5.98 -12.80
N LYS A 64 -19.58 5.09 -12.65
CA LYS A 64 -19.73 4.27 -11.43
C LYS A 64 -18.54 3.32 -11.23
N ILE A 65 -18.07 2.69 -12.30
CA ILE A 65 -16.90 1.80 -12.26
C ILE A 65 -15.64 2.56 -11.84
N CYS A 66 -15.45 3.81 -12.30
CA CYS A 66 -14.33 4.64 -11.87
C CYS A 66 -14.37 4.91 -10.36
N GLY A 67 -15.55 5.30 -9.83
CA GLY A 67 -15.73 5.51 -8.38
C GLY A 67 -15.48 4.25 -7.56
N ILE A 68 -15.98 3.09 -8.01
CA ILE A 68 -15.74 1.80 -7.37
C ILE A 68 -14.25 1.43 -7.42
N SER A 69 -13.56 1.71 -8.53
CA SER A 69 -12.12 1.44 -8.66
C SER A 69 -11.30 2.20 -7.61
N PHE A 70 -11.58 3.49 -7.41
CA PHE A 70 -10.93 4.29 -6.37
C PHE A 70 -11.26 3.78 -4.96
N ALA A 71 -12.52 3.42 -4.69
CA ALA A 71 -12.91 2.88 -3.40
C ALA A 71 -12.22 1.54 -3.09
N LEU A 72 -12.16 0.63 -4.06
CA LEU A 72 -11.45 -0.65 -3.93
C LEU A 72 -9.94 -0.45 -3.76
N SER A 73 -9.37 0.54 -4.46
CA SER A 73 -7.97 0.93 -4.30
C SER A 73 -7.67 1.31 -2.85
N ILE A 74 -8.45 2.20 -2.23
CA ILE A 74 -8.29 2.57 -0.81
C ILE A 74 -8.41 1.36 0.11
N ILE A 75 -9.40 0.48 -0.11
CA ILE A 75 -9.61 -0.71 0.73
C ILE A 75 -8.40 -1.64 0.66
N LEU A 76 -7.85 -1.88 -0.53
CA LEU A 76 -6.67 -2.72 -0.70
C LEU A 76 -5.41 -2.08 -0.11
N ASN A 77 -5.30 -0.76 -0.16
CA ASN A 77 -4.23 -0.03 0.50
C ASN A 77 -4.28 -0.23 2.03
N LEU A 78 -5.46 -0.11 2.63
CA LEU A 78 -5.67 -0.39 4.06
C LEU A 78 -5.32 -1.84 4.42
N LEU A 79 -5.68 -2.81 3.57
CA LEU A 79 -5.28 -4.20 3.76
C LEU A 79 -3.77 -4.38 3.69
N SER A 80 -3.09 -3.69 2.76
CA SER A 80 -1.62 -3.70 2.68
C SER A 80 -0.98 -3.19 3.98
N GLN A 81 -1.47 -2.07 4.53
CA GLN A 81 -1.02 -1.54 5.81
C GLN A 81 -1.27 -2.51 6.96
N PHE A 82 -2.43 -3.16 7.00
CA PHE A 82 -2.76 -4.17 8.00
C PHE A 82 -1.79 -5.36 7.95
N TYR A 83 -1.49 -5.89 6.76
CA TYR A 83 -0.51 -6.97 6.62
C TYR A 83 0.90 -6.53 7.00
N SER A 84 1.30 -5.31 6.62
CA SER A 84 2.60 -4.72 6.99
C SER A 84 2.75 -4.54 8.50
N PHE A 85 1.68 -4.16 9.20
CA PHE A 85 1.65 -4.11 10.67
C PHE A 85 1.87 -5.50 11.27
N ASN A 86 1.19 -6.53 10.74
CA ASN A 86 1.38 -7.91 11.20
C ASN A 86 2.80 -8.43 10.93
N VAL A 87 3.45 -8.03 9.83
CA VAL A 87 4.88 -8.34 9.62
C VAL A 87 5.72 -7.75 10.74
N CYS A 88 5.56 -6.46 11.04
CA CYS A 88 6.33 -5.78 12.08
C CYS A 88 6.10 -6.42 13.47
N ASP A 89 4.86 -6.73 13.82
CA ASP A 89 4.53 -7.38 15.10
C ASP A 89 5.17 -8.78 15.22
N ASN A 90 5.15 -9.58 14.14
CA ASN A 90 5.80 -10.90 14.16
C ASN A 90 7.33 -10.79 14.21
N VAL A 91 7.95 -9.80 13.55
CA VAL A 91 9.40 -9.56 13.64
C VAL A 91 9.79 -9.15 15.06
N LEU A 92 9.05 -8.23 15.69
CA LEU A 92 9.30 -7.82 17.07
C LEU A 92 9.14 -8.99 18.07
N LYS A 93 8.21 -9.90 17.80
CA LYS A 93 8.05 -11.14 18.59
C LYS A 93 9.24 -12.06 18.43
N ILE A 94 9.82 -12.19 17.22
CA ILE A 94 11.06 -12.93 17.03
C ILE A 94 12.16 -12.28 17.84
N GLU A 95 12.41 -10.97 17.69
CA GLU A 95 13.48 -10.25 18.39
C GLU A 95 13.42 -10.40 19.91
N LYS A 96 12.21 -10.35 20.49
CA LYS A 96 11.99 -10.56 21.92
C LYS A 96 12.18 -12.01 22.36
N ASN A 97 11.89 -12.98 21.48
CA ASN A 97 11.92 -14.41 21.78
C ASN A 97 13.19 -15.12 21.24
N ILE A 98 14.23 -14.39 20.79
CA ILE A 98 15.54 -14.94 20.37
C ILE A 98 16.16 -15.90 21.42
N ILE A 99 15.64 -15.91 22.66
CA ILE A 99 16.09 -16.78 23.75
C ILE A 99 15.51 -18.21 23.69
N PHE A 100 14.42 -18.52 22.96
CA PHE A 100 13.76 -19.83 23.07
C PHE A 100 13.33 -20.49 21.73
N LEU A 101 13.96 -21.64 21.45
CA LEU A 101 13.60 -22.72 20.50
C LEU A 101 13.50 -22.39 18.98
N GLU A 102 14.36 -23.07 18.19
CA GLU A 102 14.39 -23.08 16.71
C GLU A 102 13.03 -23.38 16.05
N GLU A 103 12.24 -24.28 16.63
CA GLU A 103 10.95 -24.71 16.06
C GLU A 103 9.91 -23.57 16.03
N SER A 104 10.03 -22.59 16.95
CA SER A 104 9.17 -21.41 16.95
C SER A 104 9.52 -20.43 15.82
N LEU A 105 10.81 -20.37 15.44
CA LEU A 105 11.35 -19.45 14.45
C LEU A 105 10.81 -19.74 13.04
N GLU A 106 10.72 -21.02 12.66
CA GLU A 106 10.24 -21.43 11.34
C GLU A 106 8.77 -21.03 11.11
N LYS A 107 7.93 -21.19 12.15
CA LYS A 107 6.52 -20.80 12.10
C LYS A 107 6.35 -19.28 11.93
N TYR A 108 7.14 -18.47 12.64
CA TYR A 108 7.09 -17.01 12.47
C TYR A 108 7.61 -16.58 11.10
N ASN A 109 8.70 -17.18 10.61
CA ASN A 109 9.24 -16.90 9.28
C ASN A 109 8.21 -17.20 8.17
N LYS A 110 7.48 -18.32 8.27
CA LYS A 110 6.40 -18.64 7.33
C LYS A 110 5.27 -17.59 7.35
N LYS A 111 4.85 -17.14 8.53
CA LYS A 111 3.83 -16.08 8.67
C LYS A 111 4.30 -14.75 8.09
N ILE A 112 5.53 -14.34 8.40
CA ILE A 112 6.13 -13.11 7.87
C ILE A 112 6.16 -13.15 6.35
N LYS A 113 6.58 -14.27 5.75
CA LYS A 113 6.59 -14.43 4.29
C LYS A 113 5.21 -14.27 3.66
N ILE A 114 4.19 -14.89 4.26
CA ILE A 114 2.80 -14.78 3.78
C ILE A 114 2.30 -13.34 3.89
N TYR A 115 2.47 -12.69 5.04
CA TYR A 115 2.02 -11.30 5.20
C TYR A 115 2.78 -10.32 4.31
N THR A 116 4.07 -10.55 4.08
CA THR A 116 4.88 -9.73 3.16
C THR A 116 4.37 -9.85 1.73
N LEU A 117 4.05 -11.08 1.29
CA LEU A 117 3.47 -11.32 -0.02
C LEU A 117 2.09 -10.64 -0.16
N LEU A 118 1.22 -10.79 0.84
CA LEU A 118 -0.11 -10.17 0.83
C LEU A 118 -0.04 -8.64 0.85
N ALA A 119 0.87 -8.05 1.64
CA ALA A 119 1.10 -6.61 1.70
C ALA A 119 1.53 -6.08 0.34
N SER A 120 2.57 -6.68 -0.26
CA SER A 120 3.11 -6.28 -1.55
C SER A 120 2.06 -6.41 -2.67
N SER A 121 1.38 -7.55 -2.75
CA SER A 121 0.33 -7.77 -3.76
C SER A 121 -0.82 -6.78 -3.62
N SER A 122 -1.28 -6.52 -2.39
CA SER A 122 -2.39 -5.57 -2.16
C SER A 122 -2.00 -4.15 -2.56
N MET A 123 -0.76 -3.73 -2.28
CA MET A 123 -0.23 -2.42 -2.69
C MET A 123 -0.18 -2.29 -4.21
N TRP A 124 0.33 -3.29 -4.92
CA TRP A 124 0.39 -3.28 -6.39
C TRP A 124 -0.99 -3.25 -7.04
N ILE A 125 -1.94 -4.06 -6.55
CA ILE A 125 -3.31 -4.08 -7.07
C ILE A 125 -3.98 -2.72 -6.82
N SER A 126 -3.80 -2.16 -5.62
CA SER A 126 -4.31 -0.84 -5.25
C SER A 126 -3.77 0.24 -6.22
N LEU A 127 -2.46 0.26 -6.47
CA LEU A 127 -1.84 1.18 -7.43
C LEU A 127 -2.44 1.05 -8.85
N ILE A 128 -2.64 -0.18 -9.33
CA ILE A 128 -3.25 -0.43 -10.65
C ILE A 128 -4.68 0.10 -10.69
N LEU A 129 -5.48 -0.12 -9.64
CA LEU A 129 -6.86 0.36 -9.55
C LEU A 129 -6.94 1.89 -9.50
N MET A 130 -6.03 2.56 -8.79
CA MET A 130 -5.91 4.01 -8.80
C MET A 130 -5.65 4.52 -10.22
N ILE A 131 -4.67 3.93 -10.92
CA ILE A 131 -4.34 4.32 -12.31
C ILE A 131 -5.54 4.11 -13.24
N LEU A 132 -6.22 2.96 -13.15
CA LEU A 132 -7.42 2.68 -13.92
C LEU A 132 -8.55 3.67 -13.61
N GLY A 133 -8.73 4.05 -12.34
CA GLY A 133 -9.69 5.07 -11.93
C GLY A 133 -9.38 6.44 -12.54
N VAL A 134 -8.12 6.88 -12.47
CA VAL A 134 -7.67 8.17 -13.04
C VAL A 134 -7.85 8.20 -14.55
N VAL A 135 -7.31 7.19 -15.25
CA VAL A 135 -7.41 7.10 -16.72
C VAL A 135 -8.86 6.97 -17.16
N GLY A 136 -9.65 6.13 -16.48
CA GLY A 136 -11.07 5.96 -16.76
C GLY A 136 -11.86 7.26 -16.61
N LEU A 137 -11.57 8.04 -15.56
CA LEU A 137 -12.21 9.33 -15.34
C LEU A 137 -11.83 10.36 -16.41
N ILE A 138 -10.55 10.42 -16.80
CA ILE A 138 -10.09 11.31 -17.89
C ILE A 138 -10.79 10.96 -19.20
N VAL A 139 -10.84 9.66 -19.56
CA VAL A 139 -11.52 9.18 -20.78
C VAL A 139 -13.02 9.47 -20.71
N PHE A 140 -13.65 9.31 -19.54
CA PHE A 140 -15.05 9.65 -19.36
C PHE A 140 -15.30 11.15 -19.58
N LEU A 141 -14.48 12.02 -19.00
CA LEU A 141 -14.60 13.47 -19.16
C LEU A 141 -14.44 13.87 -20.63
N TYR A 142 -13.38 13.40 -21.30
CA TYR A 142 -13.11 13.72 -22.70
C TYR A 142 -14.22 13.29 -23.68
N ASN A 143 -14.90 12.18 -23.38
CA ASN A 143 -15.96 11.66 -24.28
C ASN A 143 -17.34 12.29 -24.01
N ASN A 144 -17.56 12.92 -22.86
CA ASN A 144 -18.88 13.41 -22.44
C ASN A 144 -18.95 14.94 -22.27
N PHE A 145 -17.81 15.62 -22.30
CA PHE A 145 -17.68 17.08 -22.21
C PHE A 145 -16.67 17.57 -23.25
#